data_AF-A0A7C3QL06-F1
#
_entry.id   AF-A0A7C3QL06-F1
#
_cell.length_a   1.000
_cell.length_b   1.000
_cell.length_c   1.000
_cell.angle_alpha   90.00
_cell.angle_beta   90.00
_cell.angle_gamma   90.00
#
_symmetry.space_group_name_H-M   'P 1'
#
loop_
_entity.id
_entity.type
_entity.pdbx_description
1 polymer ?
#
loop_
_entity_poly.entity_id
_entity_poly.type
_entity_poly.pdbx_seq_one_letter_code
_entity_poly.pdbx_strand_id
1 'polypeptide(L)'
;MSPDACPPQDRLLALLEEGLSEEERARLEDHVGGCIGCQTALARLVAGPSPEWEELLRPDPRLSGDDPEEGFIERLKEAMRPHVGSPRPAIPGYEVLEEIGRGGSAVVYRARQSSGGRVVALKVLPATVASEERLRAIRGVEALAQVDHPNVMDIFDVGEADGWLYSAREYLGGGTLEDRMTGDPWPWPEAARLV
;
A
#
# COMPACT_ATOMS: atom_id res chain seq x y z
N MET A 1 35.35 -5.44 -13.42
CA MET A 1 34.05 -4.97 -12.92
C MET A 1 34.10 -5.04 -11.40
N SER A 2 33.78 -3.96 -10.69
CA SER A 2 33.92 -3.88 -9.23
C SER A 2 33.07 -4.95 -8.51
N PRO A 3 33.59 -5.56 -7.43
CA PRO A 3 32.88 -6.60 -6.67
C PRO A 3 31.64 -6.10 -5.89
N ASP A 4 31.39 -4.80 -5.85
CA ASP A 4 30.28 -4.18 -5.08
C ASP A 4 29.07 -3.73 -5.91
N ALA A 5 29.09 -3.90 -7.24
CA ALA A 5 27.96 -3.51 -8.08
C ALA A 5 26.95 -4.65 -8.20
N CYS A 6 25.68 -4.39 -7.91
CA CYS A 6 24.61 -5.37 -8.10
C CYS A 6 24.56 -5.84 -9.57
N PRO A 7 24.43 -7.15 -9.82
CA PRO A 7 24.28 -7.68 -11.16
C PRO A 7 23.00 -7.16 -11.83
N PRO A 8 23.01 -6.98 -13.16
CA PRO A 8 21.81 -6.59 -13.91
C PRO A 8 20.73 -7.69 -13.83
N GLN A 9 19.47 -7.28 -14.07
CA GLN A 9 18.29 -8.13 -13.83
C GLN A 9 18.25 -9.40 -14.70
N ASP A 10 18.80 -9.36 -15.91
CA ASP A 10 18.96 -10.51 -16.81
C ASP A 10 19.84 -11.62 -16.20
N ARG A 11 20.85 -11.25 -15.41
CA ARG A 11 21.70 -12.21 -14.69
C ARG A 11 21.01 -12.83 -13.47
N LEU A 12 20.12 -12.09 -12.81
CA LEU A 12 19.26 -12.64 -11.75
C LEU A 12 18.20 -13.59 -12.32
N LEU A 13 17.65 -13.30 -13.50
CA LEU A 13 16.76 -14.21 -14.24
C LEU A 13 17.50 -15.50 -14.63
N ALA A 14 18.72 -15.39 -15.15
CA ALA A 14 19.55 -16.53 -15.51
C ALA A 14 19.93 -17.42 -14.30
N LEU A 15 19.82 -16.92 -13.07
CA LEU A 15 19.99 -17.74 -11.85
C LEU A 15 18.80 -18.68 -11.60
N LEU A 16 17.60 -18.23 -11.97
CA LEU A 16 16.35 -18.98 -11.87
C LEU A 16 16.18 -19.98 -13.01
N GLU A 17 16.77 -19.67 -14.16
CA GLU A 17 16.82 -20.54 -15.33
C GLU A 17 18.10 -21.40 -15.29
N GLU A 18 18.13 -22.59 -15.91
CA GLU A 18 19.35 -23.43 -15.95
C GLU A 18 20.40 -22.92 -16.96
N GLY A 19 20.58 -21.60 -17.04
CA GLY A 19 21.35 -20.92 -18.09
C GLY A 19 22.76 -20.43 -17.71
N LEU A 20 23.20 -20.67 -16.47
CA LEU A 20 24.50 -20.22 -15.96
C LEU A 20 25.49 -21.37 -15.81
N SER A 21 26.78 -21.07 -16.01
CA SER A 21 27.84 -21.99 -15.60
C SER A 21 27.90 -22.14 -14.06
N GLU A 22 28.37 -23.29 -13.58
CA GLU A 22 28.54 -23.58 -12.14
C GLU A 22 29.30 -22.46 -11.40
N GLU A 23 30.38 -21.95 -12.01
CA GLU A 23 31.18 -20.87 -11.41
C GLU A 23 30.47 -19.51 -11.40
N GLU A 24 29.58 -19.24 -12.35
CA GLU A 24 28.78 -18.00 -12.38
C GLU A 24 27.63 -18.05 -11.38
N ARG A 25 26.98 -19.22 -11.26
CA ARG A 25 25.92 -19.48 -10.28
C ARG A 25 26.43 -19.27 -8.86
N ALA A 26 27.53 -19.91 -8.48
CA ALA A 26 28.09 -19.80 -7.13
C ALA A 26 28.45 -18.35 -6.76
N ARG A 27 28.97 -17.56 -7.71
CA ARG A 27 29.28 -16.13 -7.49
C ARG A 27 28.04 -15.27 -7.29
N LEU A 28 26.97 -15.54 -8.04
CA LEU A 28 25.71 -14.80 -7.92
C LEU A 28 24.98 -15.18 -6.63
N GLU A 29 24.99 -16.45 -6.23
CA GLU A 29 24.39 -16.90 -4.97
C GLU A 29 25.08 -16.28 -3.75
N ASP A 30 26.41 -16.24 -3.73
CA ASP A 30 27.19 -15.58 -2.66
C ASP A 30 26.87 -14.08 -2.56
N HIS A 31 26.80 -13.39 -3.71
CA HIS A 31 26.40 -11.97 -3.75
C HIS A 31 24.96 -11.76 -3.30
N VAL A 32 24.00 -12.56 -3.79
CA VAL A 32 22.58 -12.49 -3.39
C VAL A 32 22.45 -12.77 -1.90
N GLY A 33 23.22 -13.69 -1.33
CA GLY A 33 23.26 -13.95 0.12
C GLY A 33 23.64 -12.71 0.94
N GLY A 34 24.52 -11.86 0.41
CA GLY A 34 25.00 -10.63 1.08
C GLY A 34 24.28 -9.33 0.70
N CYS A 35 23.41 -9.33 -0.32
CA CYS A 35 22.85 -8.09 -0.88
C CYS A 35 21.31 -8.06 -0.86
N ILE A 36 20.74 -7.24 0.04
CA ILE A 36 19.28 -7.03 0.21
C ILE A 36 18.60 -6.58 -1.08
N GLY A 37 19.28 -5.77 -1.90
CA GLY A 37 18.75 -5.29 -3.19
C GLY A 37 18.53 -6.44 -4.18
N CYS A 38 19.48 -7.36 -4.27
CA CYS A 38 19.39 -8.54 -5.14
C CYS A 38 18.41 -9.59 -4.59
N GLN A 39 18.31 -9.76 -3.26
CA GLN A 39 17.31 -10.62 -2.63
C GLN A 39 15.89 -10.14 -2.97
N THR A 40 15.65 -8.83 -2.88
CA THR A 40 14.35 -8.23 -3.19
C THR A 40 13.99 -8.36 -4.67
N ALA A 41 14.97 -8.14 -5.55
CA ALA A 41 14.79 -8.33 -6.99
C ALA A 41 14.48 -9.79 -7.35
N LEU A 42 15.22 -10.75 -6.77
CA LEU A 42 15.01 -12.18 -7.02
C LEU A 42 13.64 -12.66 -6.49
N ALA A 43 13.23 -12.20 -5.31
CA ALA A 43 11.92 -12.52 -4.76
C ALA A 43 10.76 -12.08 -5.68
N ARG A 44 10.88 -10.91 -6.33
CA ARG A 44 9.89 -10.42 -7.31
C ARG A 44 9.85 -11.27 -8.59
N LEU A 45 10.99 -11.81 -9.01
CA LEU A 45 11.11 -12.63 -10.22
C LEU A 45 10.57 -14.06 -10.00
N VAL A 46 10.87 -14.67 -8.84
CA VAL A 46 10.35 -16.00 -8.46
C VAL A 46 8.85 -15.95 -8.20
N ALA A 47 8.35 -14.87 -7.59
CA ALA A 47 6.95 -14.68 -7.29
C ALA A 47 6.11 -14.22 -8.50
N GLY A 48 6.42 -14.66 -9.73
CA GLY A 48 5.52 -14.47 -10.88
C GLY A 48 4.06 -14.79 -10.52
N PRO A 49 3.05 -14.17 -11.17
CA PRO A 49 1.66 -14.19 -10.67
C PRO A 49 1.24 -15.63 -10.39
N SER A 50 0.97 -15.95 -9.13
CA SER A 50 1.06 -17.33 -8.65
C SER A 50 0.07 -18.28 -9.36
N PRO A 51 0.40 -19.59 -9.49
CA PRO A 51 -0.45 -20.58 -10.19
C PRO A 51 -1.83 -20.81 -9.56
N GLU A 52 -2.11 -20.24 -8.39
CA GLU A 52 -3.38 -20.37 -7.67
C GLU A 52 -4.52 -19.55 -8.32
N TRP A 53 -4.17 -18.55 -9.14
CA TRP A 53 -5.15 -17.69 -9.79
C TRP A 53 -5.89 -18.36 -10.95
N GLU A 54 -5.29 -19.33 -11.65
CA GLU A 54 -5.96 -20.04 -12.76
C GLU A 54 -7.16 -20.88 -12.29
N GLU A 55 -7.10 -21.41 -11.06
CA GLU A 55 -8.21 -22.17 -10.47
C GLU A 55 -9.33 -21.24 -9.97
N LEU A 56 -8.97 -20.05 -9.45
CA LEU A 56 -9.88 -18.99 -9.02
C LEU A 56 -10.53 -18.20 -10.18
N LEU A 57 -9.88 -18.17 -11.35
CA LEU A 57 -10.33 -17.47 -12.56
C LEU A 57 -11.12 -18.37 -13.53
N ARG A 58 -11.34 -19.65 -13.21
CA ARG A 58 -12.29 -20.48 -13.97
C ARG A 58 -13.71 -19.93 -13.77
N PRO A 59 -14.43 -19.55 -14.84
CA PRO A 59 -15.79 -19.03 -14.69
C PRO A 59 -16.71 -20.10 -14.07
N ASP A 60 -17.43 -19.77 -12.98
CA ASP A 60 -18.52 -20.62 -12.49
C ASP A 60 -19.64 -20.59 -13.57
N PRO A 61 -19.97 -21.73 -14.19
CA PRO A 61 -20.98 -21.78 -15.26
C PRO A 61 -22.37 -21.36 -14.79
N ARG A 62 -22.60 -21.24 -13.47
CA ARG A 62 -23.86 -20.80 -12.87
C ARG A 62 -24.02 -19.28 -12.83
N LEU A 63 -22.97 -18.51 -13.13
CA LEU A 63 -22.96 -17.05 -13.08
C LEU A 63 -22.98 -16.40 -14.47
N SER A 64 -23.48 -17.09 -15.49
CA SER A 64 -23.73 -16.48 -16.80
C SER A 64 -25.02 -15.65 -16.75
N GLY A 65 -24.92 -14.44 -16.19
CA GLY A 65 -25.98 -13.45 -16.15
C GLY A 65 -25.37 -12.06 -15.97
N ASP A 66 -25.39 -11.29 -17.05
CA ASP A 66 -25.18 -9.83 -17.14
C ASP A 66 -23.72 -9.30 -17.15
N ASP A 67 -23.54 -8.17 -17.83
CA ASP A 67 -22.37 -7.62 -18.55
C ASP A 67 -20.93 -7.84 -17.97
N PRO A 68 -19.91 -8.22 -18.78
CA PRO A 68 -18.59 -8.64 -18.28
C PRO A 68 -17.68 -7.51 -17.75
N GLU A 69 -17.90 -6.26 -18.12
CA GLU A 69 -16.97 -5.15 -17.83
C GLU A 69 -17.26 -4.42 -16.50
N GLU A 70 -18.52 -4.33 -16.07
CA GLU A 70 -18.90 -3.54 -14.88
C GLU A 70 -18.57 -4.24 -13.55
N GLY A 71 -18.53 -5.58 -13.53
CA GLY A 71 -18.23 -6.33 -12.32
C GLY A 71 -16.75 -6.71 -12.16
N PHE A 72 -15.95 -6.67 -13.22
CA PHE A 72 -14.56 -7.15 -13.19
C PHE A 72 -13.66 -6.25 -12.36
N ILE A 73 -13.73 -4.93 -12.59
CA ILE A 73 -12.94 -3.95 -11.84
C ILE A 73 -13.33 -3.94 -10.36
N GLU A 74 -14.62 -4.10 -10.03
CA GLU A 74 -15.07 -4.11 -8.65
C GLU A 74 -14.62 -5.37 -7.89
N ARG A 75 -14.65 -6.54 -8.56
CA ARG A 75 -14.06 -7.77 -8.02
C ARG A 75 -12.55 -7.68 -7.86
N LEU A 76 -11.86 -7.00 -8.79
CA LEU A 76 -10.41 -6.77 -8.69
C LEU A 76 -10.07 -5.87 -7.50
N LYS A 77 -10.82 -4.77 -7.31
CA LYS A 77 -10.70 -3.91 -6.13
C LYS A 77 -10.96 -4.66 -4.84
N GLU A 78 -12.00 -5.50 -4.81
CA GLU A 78 -12.37 -6.30 -3.64
C GLU A 78 -11.28 -7.33 -3.29
N ALA A 79 -10.70 -8.00 -4.29
CA ALA A 79 -9.58 -8.93 -4.11
C ALA A 79 -8.27 -8.24 -3.72
N MET A 80 -8.04 -7.01 -4.21
CA MET A 80 -6.89 -6.18 -3.87
C MET A 80 -7.04 -5.44 -2.52
N ARG A 81 -8.21 -5.51 -1.86
CA ARG A 81 -8.35 -5.03 -0.48
C ARG A 81 -7.38 -5.84 0.39
N PRO A 82 -6.46 -5.19 1.12
CA PRO A 82 -5.66 -5.89 2.12
C PRO A 82 -6.60 -6.60 3.09
N HIS A 83 -6.66 -7.93 3.06
CA HIS A 83 -7.56 -8.72 3.90
C HIS A 83 -7.24 -8.47 5.37
N VAL A 84 -8.25 -8.58 6.25
CA VAL A 84 -8.05 -8.67 7.70
C VAL A 84 -7.08 -9.83 7.96
N GLY A 85 -5.84 -9.52 8.33
CA GLY A 85 -4.73 -10.49 8.39
C GLY A 85 -3.53 -10.16 7.50
N SER A 86 -3.61 -9.12 6.66
CA SER A 86 -2.44 -8.55 5.96
C SER A 86 -1.41 -8.08 6.99
N PRO A 87 -0.10 -8.24 6.75
CA PRO A 87 0.91 -7.81 7.70
C PRO A 87 0.71 -6.34 8.03
N ARG A 88 0.57 -6.02 9.34
CA ARG A 88 0.50 -4.63 9.79
C ARG A 88 1.78 -3.90 9.33
N PRO A 89 1.68 -2.65 8.85
CA PRO A 89 2.85 -1.94 8.41
C PRO A 89 3.79 -1.73 9.61
N ALA A 90 5.05 -2.16 9.45
CA ALA A 90 6.10 -1.86 10.40
C ALA A 90 6.70 -0.51 10.02
N ILE A 91 6.19 0.58 10.62
CA ILE A 91 6.76 1.92 10.41
C ILE A 91 7.55 2.30 11.67
N PRO A 92 8.88 2.48 11.57
CA PRO A 92 9.70 2.86 12.72
C PRO A 92 9.16 4.11 13.42
N GLY A 93 9.06 4.06 14.75
CA GLY A 93 8.54 5.16 15.55
C GLY A 93 7.01 5.24 15.64
N TYR A 94 6.27 4.30 15.06
CA TYR A 94 4.81 4.21 15.18
C TYR A 94 4.36 2.81 15.62
N GLU A 95 3.51 2.77 16.64
CA GLU A 95 2.79 1.58 17.07
C GLU A 95 1.40 1.58 16.42
N VAL A 96 1.13 0.62 15.54
CA VAL A 96 -0.17 0.48 14.88
C VAL A 96 -1.18 -0.14 15.87
N LEU A 97 -2.25 0.62 16.18
CA LEU A 97 -3.28 0.19 17.12
C LEU A 97 -4.41 -0.57 16.41
N GLU A 98 -5.09 0.13 15.51
CA GLU A 98 -6.27 -0.38 14.79
C GLU A 98 -6.39 0.28 13.41
N GLU A 99 -7.08 -0.39 12.50
CA GLU A 99 -7.48 0.21 11.23
C GLU A 99 -8.73 1.06 11.44
N ILE A 100 -8.74 2.28 10.88
CA ILE A 100 -9.84 3.24 11.03
C ILE A 100 -10.47 3.64 9.69
N GLY A 101 -9.90 3.21 8.57
CA GLY A 101 -10.48 3.49 7.26
C GLY A 101 -9.65 3.00 6.09
N ARG A 102 -10.28 2.95 4.92
CA ARG A 102 -9.66 2.59 3.64
C ARG A 102 -10.12 3.56 2.57
N GLY A 103 -9.23 3.90 1.65
CA GLY A 103 -9.56 4.77 0.52
C GLY A 103 -8.61 4.55 -0.64
N GLY A 104 -9.16 4.15 -1.79
CA GLY A 104 -8.35 3.69 -2.94
C GLY A 104 -7.45 2.52 -2.54
N SER A 105 -6.17 2.58 -2.91
CA SER A 105 -5.17 1.58 -2.52
C SER A 105 -4.52 1.83 -1.14
N ALA A 106 -4.99 2.84 -0.39
CA ALA A 106 -4.43 3.21 0.91
C ALA A 106 -5.27 2.68 2.08
N VAL A 107 -4.59 2.34 3.16
CA VAL A 107 -5.20 2.00 4.46
C VAL A 107 -4.82 3.07 5.48
N VAL A 108 -5.75 3.45 6.34
CA VAL A 108 -5.53 4.41 7.42
C VAL A 108 -5.65 3.68 8.75
N TYR A 109 -4.61 3.79 9.56
CA TYR A 109 -4.56 3.23 10.90
C TYR A 109 -4.58 4.33 11.94
N ARG A 110 -5.23 4.07 13.07
CA ARG A 110 -4.90 4.78 14.30
C ARG A 110 -3.60 4.21 14.83
N ALA A 111 -2.61 5.07 15.03
CA ALA A 111 -1.30 4.67 15.52
C ALA A 111 -0.87 5.58 16.67
N ARG A 112 0.07 5.10 17.48
CA ARG A 112 0.74 5.90 18.52
C ARG A 112 2.15 6.19 18.06
N GLN A 113 2.50 7.47 17.95
CA GLN A 113 3.87 7.90 17.68
C GLN A 113 4.71 7.71 18.95
N SER A 114 5.81 6.96 18.85
CA SER A 114 6.70 6.65 19.98
C SER A 114 7.34 7.91 20.56
N SER A 115 7.65 8.90 19.73
CA SER A 115 8.09 10.23 20.17
C SER A 115 6.91 11.02 20.74
N GLY A 116 6.76 10.97 22.06
CA GLY A 116 5.77 11.78 22.79
C GLY A 116 4.39 11.14 22.96
N GLY A 117 4.16 9.92 22.43
CA GLY A 117 2.95 9.14 22.70
C GLY A 117 1.68 9.67 22.03
N ARG A 118 1.82 10.55 21.03
CA ARG A 118 0.69 11.16 20.30
C ARG A 118 -0.07 10.10 19.51
N VAL A 119 -1.40 10.17 19.53
CA VAL A 119 -2.27 9.37 18.64
C VAL A 119 -2.40 10.08 17.31
N VAL A 120 -2.18 9.35 16.21
CA VAL A 120 -2.18 9.88 14.84
C VAL A 120 -3.04 9.01 13.91
N ALA A 121 -3.52 9.61 12.83
CA ALA A 121 -4.02 8.89 11.67
C ALA A 121 -2.85 8.61 10.72
N LEU A 122 -2.44 7.35 10.65
CA LEU A 122 -1.32 6.88 9.84
C LEU A 122 -1.86 6.27 8.54
N LYS A 123 -1.81 7.05 7.46
CA LYS A 123 -2.16 6.57 6.12
C LYS A 123 -0.95 5.87 5.50
N VAL A 124 -1.13 4.64 5.02
CA VAL A 124 -0.07 3.84 4.40
C VAL A 124 -0.47 3.33 3.02
N LEU A 125 0.50 3.24 2.12
CA LEU A 125 0.37 2.70 0.77
C LEU A 125 1.53 1.72 0.52
N PRO A 126 1.27 0.46 0.10
CA PRO A 126 2.33 -0.49 -0.17
C PRO A 126 3.06 -0.18 -1.48
N ALA A 127 4.31 -0.62 -1.60
CA ALA A 127 5.14 -0.43 -2.79
C ALA A 127 4.62 -1.14 -4.04
N THR A 128 3.71 -2.10 -3.87
CA THR A 128 3.03 -2.82 -4.95
C THR A 128 2.00 -1.97 -5.69
N VAL A 129 1.60 -0.84 -5.11
CA VAL A 129 0.71 0.13 -5.77
C VAL A 129 1.40 0.77 -6.97
N ALA A 130 0.64 0.99 -8.04
CA ALA A 130 1.13 1.61 -9.27
C ALA A 130 1.84 2.95 -9.00
N SER A 131 2.92 3.21 -9.74
CA SER A 131 3.77 4.40 -9.58
C SER A 131 2.97 5.70 -9.69
N GLU A 132 2.01 5.77 -10.60
CA GLU A 132 1.14 6.94 -10.76
C GLU A 132 0.31 7.25 -9.51
N GLU A 133 -0.20 6.21 -8.84
CA GLU A 133 -1.00 6.39 -7.64
C GLU A 133 -0.13 6.82 -6.45
N ARG A 134 1.10 6.30 -6.33
CA ARG A 134 2.09 6.79 -5.35
C ARG A 134 2.42 8.27 -5.60
N LEU A 135 2.66 8.66 -6.84
CA LEU A 135 2.90 10.06 -7.20
C LEU A 135 1.69 10.96 -6.89
N ARG A 136 0.47 10.48 -7.12
CA ARG A 136 -0.75 11.21 -6.70
C ARG A 136 -0.81 11.37 -5.18
N ALA A 137 -0.45 10.34 -4.42
CA ALA A 137 -0.44 10.40 -2.96
C ALA A 137 0.58 11.43 -2.43
N ILE A 138 1.79 11.45 -2.99
CA ILE A 138 2.84 12.44 -2.65
C ILE A 138 2.35 13.86 -2.95
N ARG A 139 1.84 14.11 -4.16
CA ARG A 139 1.29 15.43 -4.52
C ARG A 139 0.17 15.89 -3.60
N GLY A 140 -0.71 14.98 -3.18
CA GLY A 140 -1.78 15.29 -2.24
C GLY A 140 -1.27 15.70 -0.87
N VAL A 141 -0.20 15.06 -0.39
CA VAL A 141 0.49 15.43 0.85
C VAL A 141 1.15 16.80 0.71
N GLU A 142 1.88 17.05 -0.37
CA GLU A 142 2.50 18.35 -0.65
C GLU A 142 1.47 19.47 -0.69
N ALA A 143 0.32 19.24 -1.34
CA ALA A 143 -0.77 20.21 -1.40
C ALA A 143 -1.37 20.51 -0.01
N LEU A 144 -1.63 19.47 0.78
CA LEU A 144 -2.16 19.60 2.14
C LEU A 144 -1.18 20.32 3.08
N ALA A 145 0.12 20.06 2.96
CA ALA A 145 1.15 20.68 3.79
C ALA A 145 1.28 22.21 3.58
N GLN A 146 0.74 22.75 2.48
CA GLN A 146 0.72 24.18 2.21
C GLN A 146 -0.53 24.89 2.77
N VAL A 147 -1.46 24.15 3.37
CA VAL A 147 -2.72 24.70 3.88
C VAL A 147 -2.64 24.82 5.40
N ASP A 148 -2.73 26.04 5.91
CA ASP A 148 -2.86 26.35 7.34
C ASP A 148 -4.27 26.87 7.60
N HIS A 149 -5.16 26.00 8.08
CA HIS A 149 -6.54 26.34 8.35
C HIS A 149 -7.14 25.44 9.45
N PRO A 150 -7.92 25.97 10.41
CA PRO A 150 -8.46 25.21 11.55
C PRO A 150 -9.39 24.04 11.17
N ASN A 151 -9.90 24.00 9.95
CA ASN A 151 -10.75 22.92 9.44
C ASN A 151 -10.01 21.98 8.46
N VAL A 152 -8.68 22.07 8.39
CA VAL A 152 -7.83 21.19 7.58
C VAL A 152 -6.87 20.49 8.53
N MET A 153 -6.84 19.16 8.47
CA MET A 153 -6.01 18.35 9.36
C MET A 153 -4.51 18.62 9.14
N ASP A 154 -3.76 18.64 10.23
CA ASP A 154 -2.30 18.77 10.18
C ASP A 154 -1.63 17.51 9.65
N ILE A 155 -0.50 17.71 8.95
CA ILE A 155 0.45 16.64 8.60
C ILE A 155 1.66 16.77 9.52
N PHE A 156 1.94 15.71 10.28
CA PHE A 156 3.06 15.69 11.21
C PHE A 156 4.32 15.09 10.59
N ASP A 157 4.17 14.08 9.74
CA ASP A 157 5.29 13.32 9.18
C ASP A 157 4.90 12.63 7.88
N VAL A 158 5.89 12.44 7.00
CA VAL A 158 5.75 11.81 5.69
C VAL A 158 7.07 11.11 5.37
N GLY A 159 6.99 9.85 4.92
CA GLY A 159 8.20 9.13 4.56
C GLY A 159 7.92 7.81 3.89
N GLU A 160 9.00 7.05 3.69
CA GLU A 160 8.95 5.68 3.21
C GLU A 160 9.69 4.76 4.19
N ALA A 161 9.09 3.64 4.55
CA ALA A 161 9.70 2.63 5.43
C ALA A 161 9.24 1.22 5.04
N ASP A 162 10.15 0.27 4.94
CA ASP A 162 9.86 -1.15 4.64
C ASP A 162 8.94 -1.35 3.42
N GLY A 163 9.11 -0.51 2.39
CA GLY A 163 8.29 -0.55 1.19
C GLY A 163 6.91 0.07 1.34
N TRP A 164 6.64 0.81 2.41
CA TRP A 164 5.41 1.56 2.62
C TRP A 164 5.68 3.05 2.47
N LEU A 165 4.93 3.72 1.61
CA LEU A 165 4.77 5.16 1.68
C LEU A 165 3.78 5.47 2.80
N TYR A 166 4.15 6.34 3.73
CA TYR A 166 3.30 6.69 4.87
C TYR A 166 3.16 8.20 5.05
N SER A 167 2.06 8.60 5.69
CA SER A 167 1.80 9.97 6.13
C SER A 167 1.08 9.93 7.46
N ALA A 168 1.72 10.48 8.51
CA ALA A 168 1.16 10.62 9.84
C ALA A 168 0.50 12.00 9.98
N ARG A 169 -0.76 11.99 10.43
CA ARG A 169 -1.63 13.16 10.43
C ARG A 169 -2.39 13.29 11.75
N GLU A 170 -3.02 14.43 11.94
CA GLU A 170 -3.97 14.62 13.03
C GLU A 170 -5.04 13.51 13.02
N TYR A 171 -5.29 12.93 14.19
CA TYR A 171 -6.37 11.96 14.38
C TYR A 171 -7.65 12.67 14.82
N LEU A 172 -8.65 12.67 13.93
CA LEU A 172 -9.98 13.21 14.20
C LEU A 172 -10.92 12.08 14.65
N GLY A 173 -11.05 11.89 15.95
CA GLY A 173 -11.89 10.82 16.54
C GLY A 173 -13.40 11.02 16.45
N GLY A 174 -13.87 12.10 15.81
CA GLY A 174 -15.30 12.45 15.73
C GLY A 174 -16.11 11.69 14.68
N GLY A 175 -15.48 10.83 13.90
CA GLY A 175 -16.10 10.15 12.75
C GLY A 175 -16.21 11.02 11.51
N THR A 176 -16.66 10.43 10.41
CA THR A 176 -16.90 11.11 9.14
C THR A 176 -18.25 11.82 9.14
N LEU A 177 -18.47 12.73 8.19
CA LEU A 177 -19.81 13.30 7.97
C LEU A 177 -20.82 12.21 7.58
N GLU A 178 -20.39 11.24 6.77
CA GLU A 178 -21.20 10.07 6.38
C GLU A 178 -21.71 9.28 7.59
N ASP A 179 -20.85 9.03 8.58
CA ASP A 179 -21.24 8.36 9.84
C ASP A 179 -22.35 9.11 10.60
N ARG A 180 -22.41 10.44 10.42
CA ARG A 180 -23.38 11.31 11.10
C ARG A 180 -24.65 11.53 10.27
N MET A 181 -24.59 11.30 8.96
CA MET A 181 -25.73 11.41 8.05
C MET A 181 -26.63 10.16 8.13
N THR A 182 -27.15 9.88 9.33
CA THR A 182 -28.06 8.76 9.56
C THR A 182 -29.51 9.26 9.65
N GLY A 183 -30.40 8.70 8.83
CA GLY A 183 -31.84 9.01 8.87
C GLY A 183 -32.24 10.19 7.99
N ASP A 184 -33.07 11.08 8.53
CA ASP A 184 -33.68 12.19 7.79
C ASP A 184 -32.65 13.28 7.42
N PRO A 185 -32.86 14.01 6.30
CA PRO A 185 -32.03 15.14 5.94
C PRO A 185 -31.93 16.16 7.08
N TRP A 186 -30.73 16.65 7.32
CA TRP A 186 -30.52 17.68 8.34
C TRP A 186 -31.26 18.98 7.97
N PRO A 187 -31.82 19.70 8.95
CA PRO A 187 -32.32 21.05 8.72
C PRO A 187 -31.24 21.91 8.06
N TRP A 188 -31.59 22.65 7.01
CA TRP A 188 -30.61 23.43 6.25
C TRP A 188 -29.71 24.37 7.08
N PRO A 189 -30.14 24.97 8.23
CA PRO A 189 -29.23 25.79 9.04
C PRO A 189 -28.10 25.00 9.68
N GLU A 190 -28.31 23.70 9.94
CA GLU A 190 -27.29 22.81 10.49
C GLU A 190 -26.33 22.37 9.39
N ALA A 191 -26.85 21.99 8.22
CA ALA A 191 -26.06 21.65 7.05
C ALA A 191 -25.17 22.83 6.58
N ALA A 192 -25.69 24.06 6.60
CA ALA A 192 -24.98 25.25 6.17
C ALA A 192 -23.77 25.62 7.05
N ARG A 193 -23.63 25.04 8.25
CA ARG A 193 -22.44 25.25 9.11
C ARG A 193 -21.26 24.36 8.71
N LEU A 194 -21.46 23.39 7.83
CA LEU A 194 -20.44 22.44 7.39
C LEU A 194 -19.75 22.83 6.08
N VAL A 195 -20.19 23.89 5.41
CA VAL A 195 -19.74 24.35 4.09
C VAL A 195 -19.20 25.77 4.14
#